data_AF-A0A497FQC1-F1
#
_entry.id   AF-A0A497FQC1-F1
#
_cell.length_a   1.000
_cell.length_b   1.000
_cell.length_c   1.000
_cell.angle_alpha   90.00
_cell.angle_beta   90.00
_cell.angle_gamma   90.00
#
_symmetry.space_group_name_H-M   'P 1'
#
loop_
_entity.id
_entity.type
_entity.pdbx_description
1 polymer ?
#
loop_
_entity_poly.entity_id
_entity_poly.type
_entity_poly.pdbx_seq_one_letter_code
_entity_poly.pdbx_strand_id
1 'polypeptide(L)'
;MIFKRTAEKLRKLGYIVKIDEEIIGVSGVSHKIPFLIENPQNGSKICIHLDDGSSEIILLKLFSIYVDTGIRQILLSDKKNMFKGVEVINIKSVPELLDVIVDRLETSNKQKNILTKTY
;
A
#
# COMPACT_ATOMS: atom_id res chain seq x y z
N MET A 1 -12.96 1.43 -11.53
CA MET A 1 -13.93 2.43 -10.99
C MET A 1 -13.71 2.73 -9.50
N ILE A 2 -13.35 1.72 -8.69
CA ILE A 2 -13.09 1.86 -7.24
C ILE A 2 -11.95 2.83 -6.93
N PHE A 3 -10.76 2.66 -7.54
CA PHE A 3 -9.59 3.50 -7.23
C PHE A 3 -9.80 5.00 -7.47
N LYS A 4 -10.53 5.41 -8.52
CA LYS A 4 -10.82 6.83 -8.75
C LYS A 4 -11.67 7.43 -7.61
N ARG A 5 -12.74 6.73 -7.21
CA ARG A 5 -13.61 7.18 -6.10
C ARG A 5 -12.87 7.18 -4.75
N THR A 6 -12.03 6.18 -4.51
CA THR A 6 -11.19 6.12 -3.30
C THR A 6 -10.18 7.26 -3.28
N ALA A 7 -9.52 7.55 -4.42
CA ALA A 7 -8.55 8.64 -4.53
C ALA A 7 -9.17 10.00 -4.23
N GLU A 8 -10.34 10.30 -4.79
CA GLU A 8 -11.05 11.56 -4.52
C GLU A 8 -11.35 11.74 -3.03
N LYS A 9 -11.82 10.67 -2.36
CA LYS A 9 -12.12 10.72 -0.93
C LYS A 9 -10.85 10.89 -0.09
N LEU A 10 -9.78 10.16 -0.40
CA LEU A 10 -8.50 10.28 0.32
C LEU A 10 -7.87 11.66 0.13
N ARG A 11 -7.92 12.23 -1.08
CA ARG A 11 -7.45 13.60 -1.33
C ARG A 11 -8.23 14.63 -0.52
N LYS A 12 -9.55 14.46 -0.39
CA LYS A 12 -10.39 15.32 0.48
C LYS A 12 -10.03 15.21 1.96
N LEU A 13 -9.53 14.05 2.39
CA LEU A 13 -9.02 13.83 3.76
C LEU A 13 -7.59 14.34 3.96
N GLY A 14 -6.95 14.91 2.91
CA GLY A 14 -5.60 15.48 2.98
C GLY A 14 -4.47 14.52 2.65
N TYR A 15 -4.76 13.30 2.18
CA TYR A 15 -3.72 12.36 1.72
C TYR A 15 -3.26 12.68 0.30
N ILE A 16 -1.97 12.43 0.04
CA ILE A 16 -1.42 12.50 -1.32
C ILE A 16 -1.70 11.16 -2.00
N VAL A 17 -2.39 11.19 -3.13
CA VAL A 17 -2.74 9.97 -3.90
C VAL A 17 -2.25 10.10 -5.33
N LYS A 18 -1.37 9.18 -5.73
CA LYS A 18 -0.85 9.04 -7.10
C LYS A 18 -1.37 7.75 -7.72
N ILE A 19 -1.73 7.81 -8.99
CA ILE A 19 -2.30 6.69 -9.75
C ILE A 19 -1.36 6.43 -10.92
N ASP A 20 -1.03 5.17 -11.17
CA ASP A 20 -0.08 4.75 -12.21
C ASP A 20 1.29 5.46 -12.11
N GLU A 21 1.82 5.57 -10.89
CA GLU A 21 3.12 6.20 -10.62
C GLU A 21 4.27 5.21 -10.90
N GLU A 22 5.38 5.70 -11.42
CA GLU A 22 6.63 4.94 -11.47
C GLU A 22 7.56 5.32 -10.31
N ILE A 23 8.08 4.31 -9.61
CA ILE A 23 9.01 4.47 -8.50
C ILE A 23 10.27 3.70 -8.81
N ILE A 24 11.42 4.36 -8.74
CA ILE A 24 12.72 3.73 -8.86
C ILE A 24 13.12 3.17 -7.49
N GLY A 25 13.33 1.86 -7.41
CA GLY A 25 13.82 1.20 -6.20
C GLY A 25 15.31 1.42 -5.97
N VAL A 26 15.82 0.95 -4.83
CA VAL A 26 17.25 1.09 -4.48
C VAL A 26 18.16 0.32 -5.45
N SER A 27 17.64 -0.71 -6.11
CA SER A 27 18.31 -1.46 -7.17
C SER A 27 18.45 -0.69 -8.49
N GLY A 28 17.77 0.47 -8.63
CA GLY A 28 17.68 1.22 -9.88
C GLY A 28 16.59 0.72 -10.83
N VAL A 29 15.83 -0.31 -10.46
CA VAL A 29 14.70 -0.82 -11.26
C VAL A 29 13.49 0.11 -11.11
N SER A 30 12.84 0.45 -12.23
CA SER A 30 11.57 1.17 -12.23
C SER A 30 10.40 0.21 -11.98
N HIS A 31 9.60 0.53 -10.98
CA HIS A 31 8.40 -0.21 -10.61
C HIS A 31 7.16 0.63 -10.89
N LYS A 32 6.25 0.10 -11.70
CA LYS A 32 4.94 0.71 -11.91
C LYS A 32 4.00 0.36 -10.76
N ILE A 33 3.52 1.39 -10.08
CA ILE A 33 2.60 1.30 -8.94
C ILE A 33 1.23 1.82 -9.36
N PRO A 34 0.19 0.98 -9.37
CA PRO A 34 -1.13 1.38 -9.83
C PRO A 34 -1.80 2.38 -8.88
N PHE A 35 -1.58 2.25 -7.57
CA PHE A 35 -2.19 3.13 -6.59
C PHE A 35 -1.25 3.37 -5.39
N LEU A 36 -0.69 4.57 -5.31
CA LEU A 36 0.20 4.99 -4.23
C LEU A 36 -0.51 6.04 -3.37
N ILE A 37 -0.48 5.83 -2.05
CA ILE A 37 -1.04 6.75 -1.08
C ILE A 37 0.05 7.11 -0.06
N GLU A 38 0.16 8.40 0.22
CA GLU A 38 1.09 8.94 1.20
C GLU A 38 0.34 9.82 2.21
N ASN A 39 0.63 9.59 3.48
CA ASN A 39 0.25 10.50 4.55
C ASN A 39 1.31 11.60 4.68
N PRO A 40 1.00 12.86 4.31
CA PRO A 40 1.97 13.94 4.35
C PRO A 40 2.40 14.32 5.77
N GLN A 41 1.63 13.97 6.80
CA GLN A 41 1.92 14.33 8.19
C GLN A 41 3.02 13.47 8.79
N ASN A 42 3.09 12.18 8.42
CA ASN A 42 4.03 11.21 9.01
C ASN A 42 4.96 10.54 7.98
N GLY A 43 4.78 10.83 6.69
CA GLY A 43 5.55 10.28 5.57
C GLY A 43 5.27 8.80 5.28
N SER A 44 4.23 8.22 5.86
CA SER A 44 3.89 6.81 5.64
C SER A 44 3.31 6.62 4.25
N LYS A 45 3.75 5.55 3.57
CA LYS A 45 3.36 5.23 2.20
C LYS A 45 2.80 3.82 2.12
N ILE A 46 1.75 3.66 1.32
CA ILE A 46 1.14 2.36 1.01
C ILE A 46 0.87 2.30 -0.49
N CYS A 47 1.20 1.16 -1.08
CA CYS A 47 0.84 0.81 -2.45
C CYS A 47 -0.30 -0.20 -2.45
N ILE A 48 -1.28 -0.03 -3.32
CA ILE A 48 -2.41 -0.95 -3.49
C ILE A 48 -2.42 -1.49 -4.90
N HIS A 49 -2.54 -2.80 -5.03
CA HIS A 49 -2.59 -3.55 -6.28
C HIS A 49 -3.89 -4.35 -6.37
N LEU A 50 -4.34 -4.62 -7.59
CA LEU A 50 -5.46 -5.53 -7.87
C LEU A 50 -4.90 -6.88 -8.31
N ASP A 51 -5.50 -7.97 -7.85
CA ASP A 51 -5.20 -9.29 -8.37
C ASP A 51 -5.72 -9.40 -9.82
N ASP A 52 -4.81 -9.68 -10.75
CA ASP A 52 -5.10 -9.90 -12.17
C ASP A 52 -5.04 -11.39 -12.55
N GLY A 53 -4.89 -12.31 -11.59
CA GLY A 53 -5.10 -13.74 -11.78
C GLY A 53 -4.15 -14.64 -10.99
N SER A 54 -2.90 -14.75 -11.45
CA SER A 54 -1.92 -15.69 -10.87
C SER A 54 -1.35 -15.14 -9.57
N SER A 55 -2.09 -15.39 -8.49
CA SER A 55 -1.87 -14.79 -7.18
C SER A 55 -0.48 -15.10 -6.59
N GLU A 56 0.19 -16.18 -6.98
CA GLU A 56 1.54 -16.50 -6.50
C GLU A 56 2.62 -15.63 -7.16
N ILE A 57 2.55 -15.47 -8.49
CA ILE A 57 3.50 -14.66 -9.26
C ILE A 57 3.36 -13.18 -8.87
N ILE A 58 2.13 -12.70 -8.72
CA ILE A 58 1.90 -11.31 -8.30
C ILE A 58 2.42 -11.09 -6.87
N LEU A 59 2.23 -12.03 -5.94
CA LEU A 59 2.75 -11.91 -4.58
C LEU A 59 4.28 -11.82 -4.55
N LEU A 60 4.98 -12.63 -5.34
CA LEU A 60 6.44 -12.53 -5.47
C LEU A 60 6.87 -11.18 -6.06
N LYS A 61 6.16 -10.68 -7.06
CA LYS A 61 6.41 -9.36 -7.64
C LYS A 61 6.23 -8.25 -6.61
N LEU A 62 5.14 -8.27 -5.85
CA LEU A 62 4.86 -7.29 -4.80
C LEU A 62 5.91 -7.37 -3.68
N PHE A 63 6.33 -8.57 -3.30
CA PHE A 63 7.38 -8.74 -2.31
C PHE A 63 8.72 -8.17 -2.80
N SER A 64 9.07 -8.40 -4.07
CA SER A 64 10.25 -7.79 -4.70
C SER A 64 10.20 -6.26 -4.64
N ILE A 65 9.05 -5.66 -4.99
CA ILE A 65 8.83 -4.21 -4.90
C ILE A 65 8.99 -3.73 -3.45
N TYR A 66 8.43 -4.45 -2.47
CA TYR A 66 8.57 -4.11 -1.06
C TYR A 66 10.04 -4.09 -0.62
N VAL A 67 10.81 -5.12 -0.97
CA VAL A 67 12.24 -5.21 -0.64
C VAL A 67 13.02 -4.06 -1.29
N ASP A 68 12.68 -3.70 -2.52
CA ASP A 68 13.41 -2.72 -3.30
C ASP A 68 13.04 -1.26 -2.97
N THR A 69 11.80 -1.00 -2.54
CA THR A 69 11.31 0.37 -2.27
C THR A 69 11.11 0.65 -0.78
N GLY A 70 10.98 -0.38 0.05
CA GLY A 70 10.57 -0.29 1.45
C GLY A 70 9.11 0.12 1.67
N ILE A 71 8.34 0.34 0.59
CA ILE A 71 6.93 0.77 0.67
C ILE A 71 6.05 -0.45 0.88
N ARG A 72 5.13 -0.40 1.86
CA ARG A 72 4.20 -1.51 2.14
C ARG A 72 3.27 -1.75 0.95
N GLN A 73 3.05 -3.02 0.62
CA GLN A 73 2.21 -3.44 -0.49
C GLN A 73 0.93 -4.10 0.04
N ILE A 74 -0.21 -3.71 -0.52
CA ILE A 74 -1.51 -4.33 -0.29
C ILE A 74 -2.00 -4.91 -1.62
N LEU A 75 -2.37 -6.18 -1.62
CA LEU A 75 -3.01 -6.85 -2.75
C LEU A 75 -4.50 -7.03 -2.44
N LEU A 76 -5.35 -6.48 -3.31
CA LEU A 76 -6.79 -6.74 -3.27
C LEU A 76 -7.07 -8.02 -4.05
N SER A 77 -7.37 -9.10 -3.32
CA SER A 77 -7.67 -10.42 -3.87
C SER A 77 -8.77 -11.09 -3.06
N ASP A 78 -9.54 -11.95 -3.71
CA ASP A 78 -10.51 -12.83 -3.05
C ASP A 78 -9.85 -14.06 -2.42
N LYS A 79 -8.59 -14.36 -2.79
CA LYS A 79 -7.82 -15.49 -2.28
C LYS A 79 -7.13 -15.15 -0.95
N LYS A 80 -7.00 -16.16 -0.09
CA LYS A 80 -6.29 -16.03 1.19
C LYS A 80 -4.84 -16.48 1.02
N ASN A 81 -3.92 -15.54 0.91
CA ASN A 81 -2.47 -15.76 0.96
C ASN A 81 -1.81 -14.66 1.80
N MET A 82 -0.65 -14.91 2.41
CA MET A 82 0.08 -13.88 3.17
C MET A 82 1.58 -14.06 3.00
N PHE A 83 2.28 -12.97 2.66
CA PHE A 83 3.73 -12.89 2.63
C PHE A 83 4.21 -11.75 3.52
N LYS A 84 5.37 -11.89 4.15
CA LYS A 84 5.93 -10.83 4.99
C LYS A 84 6.17 -9.57 4.14
N GLY A 85 5.53 -8.45 4.47
CA GLY A 85 5.63 -7.19 3.71
C GLY A 85 4.58 -7.00 2.60
N VAL A 86 3.77 -8.04 2.31
CA VAL A 86 2.64 -7.97 1.37
C VAL A 86 1.37 -8.46 2.07
N GLU A 87 0.42 -7.56 2.24
CA GLU A 87 -0.87 -7.87 2.87
C GLU A 87 -1.91 -8.19 1.79
N VAL A 88 -2.60 -9.33 1.89
CA VAL A 88 -3.70 -9.67 0.97
C VAL A 88 -5.02 -9.46 1.68
N ILE A 89 -5.89 -8.65 1.09
CA ILE A 89 -7.16 -8.27 1.69
C ILE A 89 -8.27 -8.46 0.67
N ASN A 90 -9.34 -9.13 1.11
CA ASN A 90 -10.57 -9.20 0.36
C ASN A 90 -11.45 -8.01 0.75
N ILE A 91 -11.66 -7.09 -0.20
CA ILE A 91 -12.45 -5.88 0.03
C ILE A 91 -13.56 -5.82 -1.00
N LYS A 92 -14.79 -5.68 -0.52
CA LYS A 92 -15.99 -5.69 -1.37
C LYS A 92 -16.55 -4.29 -1.60
N SER A 93 -16.10 -3.30 -0.83
CA SER A 93 -16.65 -1.94 -0.87
C SER A 93 -15.59 -0.84 -0.75
N VAL A 94 -15.89 0.35 -1.30
CA VAL A 94 -15.01 1.53 -1.18
C VAL A 94 -14.85 2.01 0.27
N PRO A 95 -15.90 2.03 1.12
CA PRO A 95 -15.75 2.39 2.53
C PRO A 95 -14.76 1.47 3.28
N GLU A 96 -14.89 0.15 3.13
CA GLU A 96 -13.95 -0.81 3.72
C GLU A 96 -12.50 -0.53 3.29
N LEU A 97 -12.29 -0.23 2.00
CA LEU A 97 -10.96 0.11 1.48
C LEU A 97 -10.39 1.36 2.15
N LEU A 98 -11.22 2.38 2.38
CA LEU A 98 -10.79 3.62 3.03
C LEU A 98 -10.41 3.39 4.49
N ASP A 99 -11.21 2.63 5.22
CA ASP A 99 -10.97 2.34 6.63
C ASP A 99 -9.64 1.59 6.81
N VAL A 100 -9.37 0.60 5.96
CA VAL A 100 -8.09 -0.13 5.93
C VAL A 100 -6.92 0.80 5.62
N ILE A 101 -7.06 1.67 4.62
CA ILE A 101 -5.98 2.60 4.23
C ILE A 101 -5.65 3.54 5.37
N VAL A 102 -6.66 4.16 5.97
CA VAL A 102 -6.50 5.12 7.06
C VAL A 102 -5.88 4.43 8.27
N ASP A 103 -6.42 3.28 8.67
CA ASP A 103 -5.86 2.50 9.79
C ASP A 103 -4.38 2.17 9.58
N ARG A 104 -3.99 1.73 8.38
CA ARG A 104 -2.61 1.35 8.09
C ARG A 104 -1.65 2.53 8.00
N LEU A 105 -2.10 3.67 7.48
CA LEU A 105 -1.31 4.90 7.41
C LEU A 105 -1.10 5.53 8.80
N GLU A 106 -2.10 5.42 9.68
CA GLU A 106 -2.03 5.94 11.06
C GLU A 106 -1.28 4.98 12.01
N THR A 107 -1.47 3.67 11.88
CA THR A 107 -0.82 2.67 12.74
C THR A 107 0.71 2.65 12.56
N SER A 108 1.23 3.14 11.43
CA SER A 108 2.65 3.36 11.20
C SER A 108 3.32 4.26 12.27
N ASN A 109 2.56 5.18 12.89
CA ASN A 109 3.03 5.99 14.03
C ASN A 109 3.27 5.19 15.32
N LYS A 110 2.53 4.09 15.55
CA LYS A 110 2.68 3.30 16.79
C LYS A 110 3.99 2.52 16.84
N GLN A 111 4.52 2.08 15.70
CA GLN A 111 5.78 1.32 15.67
C GLN A 111 7.02 2.20 15.79
N LYS A 112 7.01 3.44 15.25
CA LYS A 112 8.14 4.38 15.43
C LYS A 112 8.33 4.79 16.90
N ASN A 113 7.26 4.93 17.68
CA ASN A 113 7.33 5.28 19.11
C ASN A 113 7.77 4.15 20.04
N ILE A 114 7.85 2.90 19.56
CA ILE A 114 8.36 1.78 20.35
C ILE A 114 9.89 1.67 20.20
N LEU A 115 10.43 2.03 19.03
CA LEU A 115 11.87 1.98 18.77
C LEU A 115 12.66 3.16 19.35
N THR A 116 12.00 4.28 19.70
CA THR A 116 12.64 5.43 20.36
C THR A 116 12.59 5.38 21.89
N LYS A 117 12.09 4.29 22.50
CA LYS A 117 12.02 4.11 23.96
C LYS A 117 13.06 3.14 24.53
N THR A 118 14.04 2.72 23.75
CA THR A 118 15.17 1.91 24.25
C THR A 118 16.46 2.73 24.18
N TYR A 119 16.81 3.26 25.35
CA TYR A 119 18.09 3.81 25.83
C TYR A 119 18.59 5.12 25.23
#